data_AF-A0AAD9H7T1-F1
#
_entry.id   AF-A0AAD9H7T1-F1
#
_cell.length_a   1.000
_cell.length_b   1.000
_cell.length_c   1.000
_cell.angle_alpha   90.00
_cell.angle_beta   90.00
_cell.angle_gamma   90.00
#
_symmetry.space_group_name_H-M   'P 1'
#
loop_
_entity.id
_entity.type
_entity.pdbx_description
1 polymer ?
#
loop_
_entity_poly.entity_id
_entity_poly.type
_entity_poly.pdbx_seq_one_letter_code
_entity_poly.pdbx_strand_id
1 'polypeptide(L)'
;SAILITNLAVTIFAYSRYGSKNGVGLIYHGDCSTVKQLDRWLHLLINILSTGMLSASNFCMQLQAAPTRKKVDAAHEEGKWLDIGIHSIRNLRHLDKWQRVSWALLALTSIPIHLMGFALVVVEAVLLSRASASLRLRNFKVSITELWKLGFGELTPYTYLYINMPRTDPAGLIANVILANMPQMILSVVYILYNTMLSTFLFQREFSRMCESKRRKPLRVSEPVGIQRSSYSISLPLRYGIPLSASSTLMHWVVSQSLFLARVRAVQPDGSDDEVNSFSTCGHSPIALFSSMIGTIAIMLVIIGLGLRRYDGTMRMMSTNSLAISAACHVLPEDRENGYLLPVQWGAVEMKGGVGK
;
A
#
# COMPACT_ATOMS: atom_id res chain seq x y z
N SER A 1 -8.19 3.76 15.71
CA SER A 1 -9.32 3.33 16.57
C SER A 1 -10.65 3.29 15.82
N ALA A 2 -11.06 4.35 15.10
CA ALA A 2 -12.35 4.39 14.38
C ALA A 2 -12.60 3.17 13.45
N ILE A 3 -11.63 2.76 12.65
CA ILE A 3 -11.86 1.72 11.62
C ILE A 3 -11.98 0.31 12.24
N LEU A 4 -11.22 0.02 13.30
CA LEU A 4 -11.39 -1.21 14.07
C LEU A 4 -12.79 -1.26 14.70
N ILE A 5 -13.24 -0.14 15.27
CA ILE A 5 -14.58 -0.01 15.84
C ILE A 5 -15.64 -0.20 14.75
N THR A 6 -15.47 0.41 13.57
CA THR A 6 -16.38 0.23 12.44
C THR A 6 -16.44 -1.23 11.98
N ASN A 7 -15.29 -1.88 11.75
CA ASN A 7 -15.26 -3.29 11.34
C ASN A 7 -15.91 -4.18 12.41
N LEU A 8 -15.57 -3.98 13.68
CA LEU A 8 -16.15 -4.76 14.79
C LEU A 8 -17.65 -4.52 14.92
N ALA A 9 -18.11 -3.26 14.84
CA ALA A 9 -19.53 -2.92 14.91
C ALA A 9 -20.31 -3.53 13.73
N VAL A 10 -19.77 -3.46 12.51
CA VAL A 10 -20.37 -4.09 11.32
C VAL A 10 -20.40 -5.61 11.46
N THR A 11 -19.33 -6.23 11.96
CA THR A 11 -19.30 -7.69 12.20
C THR A 11 -20.31 -8.11 13.26
N ILE A 12 -20.38 -7.40 14.40
CA ILE A 12 -21.36 -7.68 15.46
C ILE A 12 -22.79 -7.48 14.95
N PHE A 13 -23.04 -6.39 14.22
CA PHE A 13 -24.33 -6.12 13.59
C PHE A 13 -24.71 -7.24 12.61
N ALA A 14 -23.81 -7.63 11.72
CA ALA A 14 -24.07 -8.68 10.75
C ALA A 14 -24.32 -10.03 11.43
N TYR A 15 -23.52 -10.39 12.43
CA TYR A 15 -23.68 -11.63 13.19
C TYR A 15 -25.00 -11.65 13.96
N SER A 16 -25.35 -10.57 14.64
CA SER A 16 -26.60 -10.47 15.42
C SER A 16 -27.86 -10.43 14.55
N ARG A 17 -27.80 -9.83 13.36
CA ARG A 17 -28.96 -9.67 12.48
C ARG A 17 -29.21 -10.88 11.58
N TYR A 18 -28.16 -11.49 11.04
CA TYR A 18 -28.27 -12.53 10.00
C TYR A 18 -27.86 -13.93 10.50
N GLY A 19 -27.19 -14.02 11.65
CA GLY A 19 -26.63 -15.26 12.16
C GLY A 19 -25.45 -15.77 11.32
N SER A 20 -24.78 -16.82 11.81
CA SER A 20 -23.72 -17.50 11.08
C SER A 20 -23.70 -18.99 11.41
N LYS A 21 -23.56 -19.84 10.38
CA LYS A 21 -23.26 -21.26 10.52
C LYS A 21 -21.89 -21.53 9.87
N ASN A 22 -21.00 -22.18 10.60
CA ASN A 22 -19.63 -22.49 10.15
C ASN A 22 -18.86 -21.27 9.58
N GLY A 23 -19.11 -20.08 10.13
CA GLY A 23 -18.45 -18.83 9.70
C GLY A 23 -19.09 -18.14 8.50
N VAL A 24 -20.23 -18.61 7.98
CA VAL A 24 -20.95 -17.99 6.87
C VAL A 24 -22.37 -17.59 7.26
N GLY A 25 -22.79 -16.40 6.84
CA GLY A 25 -24.13 -15.86 7.04
C GLY A 25 -24.71 -15.37 5.71
N LEU A 26 -26.04 -15.52 5.55
CA LEU A 26 -26.76 -15.06 4.36
C LEU A 26 -27.26 -13.63 4.59
N ILE A 27 -26.64 -12.66 3.92
CA ILE A 27 -26.97 -11.24 4.08
C ILE A 27 -28.16 -10.84 3.21
N TYR A 28 -28.24 -11.36 1.99
CA TYR A 28 -29.30 -11.05 1.03
C TYR A 28 -29.56 -12.24 0.10
N HIS A 29 -30.84 -12.48 -0.20
CA HIS A 29 -31.28 -13.49 -1.16
C HIS A 29 -32.37 -12.89 -2.05
N GLY A 30 -32.20 -12.99 -3.36
CA GLY A 30 -33.11 -12.40 -4.35
C GLY A 30 -32.48 -12.39 -5.73
N ASP A 31 -32.85 -11.40 -6.55
CA ASP A 31 -32.39 -11.31 -7.94
C ASP A 31 -30.86 -11.26 -8.07
N CYS A 32 -30.35 -12.02 -9.03
CA CYS A 32 -28.92 -12.14 -9.29
C CYS A 32 -28.28 -10.79 -9.67
N SER A 33 -29.00 -9.93 -10.40
CA SER A 33 -28.54 -8.58 -10.75
C SER A 33 -28.30 -7.71 -9.51
N THR A 34 -29.24 -7.74 -8.57
CA THR A 34 -29.19 -6.99 -7.31
C THR A 34 -28.05 -7.49 -6.42
N VAL A 35 -27.93 -8.82 -6.26
CA VAL A 35 -26.82 -9.45 -5.51
C VAL A 35 -25.47 -9.04 -6.11
N LYS A 36 -25.32 -9.12 -7.44
CA LYS A 36 -24.09 -8.74 -8.15
C LYS A 36 -23.75 -7.26 -8.00
N GLN A 37 -24.75 -6.38 -8.00
CA GLN A 37 -24.50 -4.95 -7.82
C GLN A 37 -24.08 -4.65 -6.37
N LEU A 38 -24.75 -5.26 -5.39
CA LEU A 38 -24.42 -5.13 -3.97
C LEU A 38 -22.98 -5.60 -3.69
N ASP A 39 -22.62 -6.79 -4.18
CA ASP A 39 -21.30 -7.41 -4.01
C ASP A 39 -20.18 -6.51 -4.56
N ARG A 40 -20.32 -6.01 -5.79
CA ARG A 40 -19.35 -5.11 -6.42
C ARG A 40 -19.13 -3.82 -5.62
N TRP A 41 -20.19 -3.17 -5.15
CA TRP A 41 -20.08 -1.94 -4.37
C TRP A 41 -19.52 -2.19 -2.97
N LEU A 42 -19.89 -3.29 -2.33
CA LEU A 42 -19.36 -3.69 -1.04
C LEU A 42 -17.85 -3.95 -1.13
N HIS A 43 -17.40 -4.66 -2.16
CA HIS A 43 -15.97 -4.87 -2.42
C HIS A 43 -15.23 -3.56 -2.71
N LEU A 44 -15.81 -2.64 -3.49
CA LEU A 44 -15.20 -1.33 -3.71
C LEU A 44 -15.05 -0.54 -2.40
N LEU A 45 -16.11 -0.50 -1.58
CA LEU A 45 -16.09 0.17 -0.28
C LEU A 45 -15.03 -0.43 0.66
N ILE A 46 -14.96 -1.75 0.77
CA ILE A 46 -13.96 -2.45 1.60
C ILE A 46 -12.55 -2.10 1.14
N ASN A 47 -12.30 -2.07 -0.17
CA ASN A 47 -10.98 -1.72 -0.70
C ASN A 47 -10.64 -0.24 -0.43
N ILE A 48 -11.57 0.70 -0.59
CA ILE A 48 -11.37 2.11 -0.25
C ILE A 48 -11.02 2.27 1.25
N LEU A 49 -11.79 1.64 2.14
CA LEU A 49 -11.54 1.69 3.58
C LEU A 49 -10.20 1.05 3.93
N SER A 50 -9.84 -0.06 3.27
CA SER A 50 -8.57 -0.75 3.48
C SER A 50 -7.37 0.06 3.01
N THR A 51 -7.45 0.70 1.84
CA THR A 51 -6.38 1.60 1.37
C THR A 51 -6.27 2.84 2.26
N GLY A 52 -7.39 3.38 2.74
CA GLY A 52 -7.41 4.43 3.75
C GLY A 52 -6.71 4.01 5.05
N MET A 53 -7.02 2.81 5.56
CA MET A 53 -6.33 2.21 6.71
C MET A 53 -4.83 2.06 6.46
N LEU A 54 -4.45 1.57 5.29
CA LEU A 54 -3.05 1.34 4.92
C LEU A 54 -2.30 2.68 4.87
N SER A 55 -2.89 3.71 4.27
CA SER A 55 -2.30 5.05 4.20
C SER A 55 -2.15 5.69 5.58
N ALA A 56 -3.19 5.61 6.43
CA ALA A 56 -3.15 6.11 7.81
C ALA A 56 -2.13 5.34 8.66
N SER A 57 -2.07 4.01 8.53
CA SER A 57 -1.10 3.17 9.25
C SER A 57 0.32 3.46 8.82
N ASN A 58 0.55 3.64 7.51
CA ASN A 58 1.83 4.08 6.96
C ASN A 58 2.24 5.44 7.52
N PHE A 59 1.31 6.41 7.62
CA PHE A 59 1.59 7.70 8.25
C PHE A 59 1.91 7.58 9.75
N CYS A 60 1.12 6.83 10.52
CA CYS A 60 1.38 6.60 11.93
C CYS A 60 2.73 5.90 12.17
N MET A 61 3.10 4.96 11.30
CA MET A 61 4.39 4.27 11.37
C MET A 61 5.56 5.23 11.15
N GLN A 62 5.43 6.19 10.23
CA GLN A 62 6.43 7.25 10.04
C GLN A 62 6.55 8.14 11.28
N LEU A 63 5.43 8.54 11.88
CA LEU A 63 5.44 9.36 13.09
C LEU A 63 6.08 8.63 14.27
N GLN A 64 5.79 7.34 14.44
CA GLN A 64 6.40 6.54 15.51
C GLN A 64 7.88 6.27 15.27
N ALA A 65 8.31 6.15 14.01
CA ALA A 65 9.71 5.94 13.65
C ALA A 65 10.54 7.23 13.68
N ALA A 66 9.90 8.41 13.78
CA ALA A 66 10.58 9.70 13.81
C ALA A 66 11.32 9.89 15.16
N PRO A 67 12.63 10.18 15.15
CA PRO A 67 13.38 10.39 16.38
C PRO A 67 13.01 11.75 17.01
N THR A 68 12.76 11.75 18.33
CA THR A 68 12.62 12.99 19.11
C THR A 68 13.94 13.75 19.17
N ARG A 69 13.91 15.07 19.32
CA ARG A 69 15.12 15.91 19.40
C ARG A 69 16.13 15.39 20.44
N LYS A 70 15.68 15.02 21.64
CA LYS A 70 16.52 14.42 22.69
C LYS A 70 17.28 13.16 22.22
N LYS A 71 16.63 12.28 21.44
CA LYS A 71 17.26 11.07 20.87
C LYS A 71 18.27 11.41 19.78
N VAL A 72 18.03 12.48 19.02
CA VAL A 72 18.98 12.98 18.01
C VAL A 72 20.21 13.54 18.70
N ASP A 73 20.04 14.38 19.73
CA ASP A 73 21.16 14.97 20.48
C ASP A 73 22.02 13.87 21.14
N ALA A 74 21.39 12.89 21.80
CA ALA A 74 22.10 11.74 22.37
C ALA A 74 22.85 10.90 21.32
N ALA A 75 22.28 10.70 20.13
CA ALA A 75 22.99 10.01 19.04
C ALA A 75 24.17 10.84 18.51
N HIS A 76 24.03 12.17 18.44
CA HIS A 76 25.09 13.08 18.00
C HIS A 76 26.26 13.13 18.98
N GLU A 77 26.01 13.04 20.29
CA GLU A 77 27.05 12.90 21.32
C GLU A 77 27.92 11.65 21.12
N GLU A 78 27.33 10.56 20.63
CA GLU A 78 28.04 9.32 20.29
C GLU A 78 28.66 9.32 18.88
N GLY A 79 28.61 10.44 18.15
CA GLY A 79 29.08 10.53 16.76
C GLY A 79 28.24 9.73 15.76
N LYS A 80 27.01 9.37 16.11
CA LYS A 80 26.08 8.61 15.26
C LYS A 80 25.04 9.55 14.64
N TRP A 81 24.52 9.18 13.48
CA TRP A 81 23.35 9.84 12.87
C TRP A 81 22.13 8.95 12.92
N LEU A 82 20.97 9.59 13.06
CA LEU A 82 19.65 9.03 12.80
C LEU A 82 19.12 9.55 11.46
N ASP A 83 18.25 8.76 10.82
CA ASP A 83 17.57 9.17 9.60
C ASP A 83 16.30 9.97 9.94
N ILE A 84 16.08 11.09 9.26
CA ILE A 84 14.95 12.00 9.47
C ILE A 84 14.03 11.96 8.25
N GLY A 85 12.72 11.84 8.48
CA GLY A 85 11.70 11.96 7.43
C GLY A 85 11.51 10.74 6.53
N ILE A 86 12.11 9.60 6.85
CA ILE A 86 11.97 8.33 6.10
C ILE A 86 11.82 7.13 7.04
N HIS A 87 11.28 6.02 6.52
CA HIS A 87 11.32 4.73 7.22
C HIS A 87 12.77 4.19 7.22
N SER A 88 13.47 4.37 8.34
CA SER A 88 14.83 3.86 8.49
C SER A 88 14.88 2.62 9.38
N ILE A 89 15.39 1.53 8.80
CA ILE A 89 15.75 0.28 9.49
C ILE A 89 16.78 0.56 10.60
N ARG A 90 17.64 1.56 10.41
CA ARG A 90 18.74 1.88 11.32
C ARG A 90 18.25 2.57 12.60
N ASN A 91 17.20 3.39 12.49
CA ASN A 91 16.58 4.06 13.63
C ASN A 91 15.94 3.08 14.63
N LEU A 92 15.53 1.90 14.17
CA LEU A 92 14.86 0.89 15.01
C LEU A 92 15.71 0.31 16.14
N ARG A 93 17.03 0.33 15.96
CA ARG A 93 17.95 -0.09 17.03
C ARG A 93 17.83 0.79 18.28
N HIS A 94 17.29 2.00 18.13
CA HIS A 94 17.10 3.00 19.20
C HIS A 94 15.61 3.18 19.60
N LEU A 95 14.73 2.30 19.13
CA LEU A 95 13.29 2.27 19.45
C LEU A 95 12.95 1.11 20.41
N ASP A 96 11.84 1.24 21.14
CA ASP A 96 11.41 0.31 22.19
C ASP A 96 11.02 -1.07 21.62
N LYS A 97 11.04 -2.11 22.46
CA LYS A 97 10.86 -3.52 22.02
C LYS A 97 9.54 -3.76 21.24
N TRP A 98 8.44 -3.12 21.65
CA TRP A 98 7.13 -3.26 21.00
C TRP A 98 7.10 -2.63 19.59
N GLN A 99 7.75 -1.48 19.42
CA GLN A 99 7.89 -0.79 18.14
C GLN A 99 8.78 -1.60 17.18
N ARG A 100 9.83 -2.24 17.72
CA ARG A 100 10.74 -3.10 16.95
C ARG A 100 10.06 -4.37 16.43
N VAL A 101 9.21 -5.02 17.23
CA VAL A 101 8.45 -6.21 16.82
C VAL A 101 7.41 -5.86 15.76
N SER A 102 6.63 -4.80 15.98
CA SER A 102 5.64 -4.34 15.00
C SER A 102 6.30 -4.01 13.64
N TRP A 103 7.46 -3.38 13.66
CA TRP A 103 8.19 -3.03 12.45
C TRP A 103 8.88 -4.25 11.80
N ALA A 104 9.47 -5.16 12.57
CA ALA A 104 10.15 -6.34 12.03
C ALA A 104 9.19 -7.27 11.28
N LEU A 105 7.95 -7.40 11.76
CA LEU A 105 6.87 -8.11 11.06
C LEU A 105 6.52 -7.47 9.71
N LEU A 106 6.65 -6.15 9.60
CA LEU A 106 6.37 -5.39 8.37
C LEU A 106 7.56 -5.34 7.40
N ALA A 107 8.80 -5.41 7.90
CA ALA A 107 10.01 -5.29 7.09
C ALA A 107 10.50 -6.60 6.48
N LEU A 108 10.16 -7.74 7.08
CA LEU A 108 10.54 -9.06 6.56
C LEU A 108 9.95 -9.35 5.16
N THR A 109 8.99 -8.54 4.70
CA THR A 109 8.37 -8.63 3.37
C THR A 109 9.08 -7.80 2.29
N SER A 110 10.12 -7.02 2.61
CA SER A 110 10.56 -5.91 1.73
C SER A 110 11.76 -6.17 0.80
N ILE A 111 12.43 -7.32 0.83
CA ILE A 111 13.76 -7.46 0.18
C ILE A 111 13.76 -8.18 -1.18
N PRO A 112 12.60 -8.50 -1.77
CA PRO A 112 12.58 -8.40 -3.23
C PRO A 112 11.28 -7.84 -3.81
N ILE A 113 11.22 -6.51 -3.88
CA ILE A 113 10.14 -5.73 -4.49
C ILE A 113 9.89 -6.13 -5.95
N HIS A 114 10.96 -6.41 -6.70
CA HIS A 114 10.86 -6.91 -8.07
C HIS A 114 10.43 -8.38 -8.12
N LEU A 115 10.90 -9.25 -7.22
CA LEU A 115 10.43 -10.65 -7.24
C LEU A 115 8.98 -10.76 -6.81
N MET A 116 8.47 -9.93 -5.89
CA MET A 116 7.06 -10.01 -5.48
C MET A 116 6.11 -9.48 -6.56
N GLY A 117 6.40 -8.32 -7.15
CA GLY A 117 5.60 -7.79 -8.28
C GLY A 117 5.67 -8.69 -9.51
N PHE A 118 6.87 -9.22 -9.83
CA PHE A 118 7.03 -10.20 -10.89
C PHE A 118 6.32 -11.52 -10.58
N ALA A 119 6.41 -12.01 -9.35
CA ALA A 119 5.69 -13.22 -8.92
C ALA A 119 4.18 -13.04 -9.04
N LEU A 120 3.63 -11.87 -8.70
CA LEU A 120 2.22 -11.58 -8.89
C LEU A 120 1.84 -11.68 -10.38
N VAL A 121 2.60 -11.02 -11.27
CA VAL A 121 2.38 -11.10 -12.73
C VAL A 121 2.49 -12.54 -13.24
N VAL A 122 3.47 -13.32 -12.74
CA VAL A 122 3.63 -14.73 -13.10
C VAL A 122 2.44 -15.56 -12.65
N VAL A 123 1.96 -15.36 -11.42
CA VAL A 123 0.78 -16.06 -10.89
C VAL A 123 -0.46 -15.71 -11.72
N GLU A 124 -0.69 -14.44 -12.01
CA GLU A 124 -1.80 -13.99 -12.87
C GLU A 124 -1.71 -14.60 -14.28
N ALA A 125 -0.51 -14.62 -14.87
CA ALA A 125 -0.28 -15.21 -16.19
C ALA A 125 -0.52 -16.73 -16.21
N VAL A 126 -0.10 -17.45 -15.16
CA VAL A 126 -0.38 -18.88 -15.01
C VAL A 126 -1.88 -19.12 -14.87
N LEU A 127 -2.57 -18.35 -14.03
CA LEU A 127 -4.02 -18.46 -13.86
C LEU A 127 -4.77 -18.17 -15.16
N LEU A 128 -4.39 -17.11 -15.87
CA LEU A 128 -4.99 -16.74 -17.16
C LEU A 128 -4.73 -17.81 -18.23
N SER A 129 -3.54 -18.41 -18.24
CA SER A 129 -3.20 -19.49 -19.17
C SER A 129 -4.02 -20.76 -18.90
N ARG A 130 -4.16 -21.15 -17.63
CA ARG A 130 -5.00 -22.29 -17.20
C ARG A 130 -6.48 -22.05 -17.50
N ALA A 131 -6.97 -20.85 -17.23
CA ALA A 131 -8.33 -20.43 -17.56
C ALA A 131 -8.60 -20.53 -19.07
N SER A 132 -7.69 -19.98 -19.87
CA SER A 132 -7.79 -20.01 -21.34
C SER A 132 -7.75 -21.43 -21.89
N ALA A 133 -6.90 -22.30 -21.35
CA ALA A 133 -6.85 -23.71 -21.73
C ALA A 133 -8.16 -24.45 -21.38
N SER A 134 -8.69 -24.23 -20.17
CA SER A 134 -9.98 -24.80 -19.73
C SER A 134 -11.14 -24.35 -20.64
N LEU A 135 -11.18 -23.07 -21.01
CA LEU A 135 -12.20 -22.54 -21.92
C LEU A 135 -12.09 -23.13 -23.33
N ARG A 136 -10.87 -23.28 -23.87
CA ARG A 136 -10.64 -23.93 -25.17
C ARG A 136 -11.11 -25.38 -25.20
N LEU A 137 -10.85 -26.14 -24.13
CA LEU A 137 -11.33 -27.53 -24.00
C LEU A 137 -12.86 -27.64 -24.01
N ARG A 138 -13.56 -26.57 -23.63
CA ARG A 138 -15.02 -26.47 -23.62
C ARG A 138 -15.58 -25.80 -24.88
N ASN A 139 -14.79 -25.71 -25.96
CA ASN A 139 -15.14 -25.07 -27.24
C ASN A 139 -15.47 -23.56 -27.16
N PHE A 140 -15.01 -22.85 -26.13
CA PHE A 140 -15.10 -21.39 -26.09
C PHE A 140 -13.97 -20.74 -26.90
N LYS A 141 -14.32 -19.73 -27.69
CA LYS A 141 -13.34 -18.87 -28.36
C LYS A 141 -12.68 -17.94 -27.34
N VAL A 142 -11.36 -17.99 -27.22
CA VAL A 142 -10.59 -17.12 -26.32
C VAL A 142 -10.30 -15.80 -27.04
N SER A 143 -11.30 -14.91 -27.05
CA SER A 143 -11.19 -13.52 -27.53
C SER A 143 -11.57 -12.58 -26.39
N ILE A 144 -10.99 -11.36 -26.36
CA ILE A 144 -11.27 -10.35 -25.34
C ILE A 144 -12.79 -10.14 -25.18
N THR A 145 -13.52 -10.03 -26.30
CA THR A 145 -14.98 -9.84 -26.29
C THR A 145 -15.73 -11.00 -25.63
N GLU A 146 -15.29 -12.25 -25.86
CA GLU A 146 -15.90 -13.42 -25.24
C GLU A 146 -15.54 -13.52 -23.75
N LEU A 147 -14.32 -13.14 -23.36
CA LEU A 147 -13.94 -13.07 -21.95
C LEU A 147 -14.74 -12.00 -21.19
N TRP A 148 -15.07 -10.87 -21.84
CA TRP A 148 -15.96 -9.86 -21.26
C TRP A 148 -17.38 -10.39 -21.02
N LYS A 149 -17.90 -11.27 -21.90
CA LYS A 149 -19.22 -11.90 -21.72
C LYS A 149 -19.29 -12.83 -20.52
N LEU A 150 -18.16 -13.38 -20.07
CA LEU A 150 -18.08 -14.16 -18.83
C LEU A 150 -18.22 -13.30 -17.57
N GLY A 151 -18.15 -11.97 -17.70
CA GLY A 151 -18.33 -11.02 -16.62
C GLY A 151 -17.03 -10.61 -15.91
N PHE A 152 -16.96 -9.34 -15.53
CA PHE A 152 -15.86 -8.77 -14.76
C PHE A 152 -16.12 -9.00 -13.27
N GLY A 153 -15.33 -9.88 -12.63
CA GLY A 153 -15.57 -10.29 -11.24
C GLY A 153 -16.76 -11.21 -11.04
N GLU A 154 -17.29 -11.83 -12.11
CA GLU A 154 -18.44 -12.73 -11.99
C GLU A 154 -18.02 -14.20 -11.87
N LEU A 155 -18.68 -14.91 -10.96
CA LEU A 155 -18.55 -16.37 -10.86
C LEU A 155 -19.41 -17.03 -11.93
N THR A 156 -18.79 -17.90 -12.73
CA THR A 156 -19.49 -18.79 -13.65
C THR A 156 -19.12 -20.24 -13.34
N PRO A 157 -19.92 -21.22 -13.79
CA PRO A 157 -19.56 -22.64 -13.66
C PRO A 157 -18.24 -23.03 -14.35
N TYR A 158 -17.66 -22.14 -15.16
CA TYR A 158 -16.42 -22.38 -15.89
C TYR A 158 -15.21 -21.67 -15.26
N THR A 159 -15.44 -20.82 -14.28
CA THR A 159 -14.42 -19.89 -13.76
C THR A 159 -14.13 -20.05 -12.26
N TYR A 160 -14.60 -21.14 -11.64
CA TYR A 160 -14.14 -21.52 -10.31
C TYR A 160 -12.80 -22.27 -10.38
N LEU A 161 -11.95 -22.03 -9.39
CA LEU A 161 -10.63 -22.61 -9.29
C LEU A 161 -10.73 -24.05 -8.78
N TYR A 162 -10.20 -25.01 -9.54
CA TYR A 162 -10.01 -26.39 -9.08
C TYR A 162 -8.55 -26.61 -8.70
N ILE A 163 -8.24 -26.37 -7.43
CA ILE A 163 -6.96 -26.65 -6.80
C ILE A 163 -7.21 -27.58 -5.60
N ASN A 164 -6.25 -28.43 -5.25
CA ASN A 164 -6.31 -29.39 -4.13
C ASN A 164 -6.27 -28.70 -2.75
N MET A 165 -7.05 -27.64 -2.57
CA MET A 165 -7.26 -26.94 -1.31
C MET A 165 -8.46 -27.55 -0.57
N PRO A 166 -8.51 -27.42 0.77
CA PRO A 166 -9.70 -27.74 1.54
C PRO A 166 -10.91 -26.97 1.01
N ARG A 167 -12.06 -27.66 0.92
CA ARG A 167 -13.32 -27.12 0.37
C ARG A 167 -14.46 -27.15 1.37
N THR A 168 -14.38 -28.04 2.35
CA THR A 168 -15.35 -28.18 3.43
C THR A 168 -15.12 -27.10 4.48
N ASP A 169 -16.19 -26.42 4.88
CA ASP A 169 -16.12 -25.35 5.86
C ASP A 169 -16.05 -25.89 7.29
N PRO A 170 -15.35 -25.22 8.23
CA PRO A 170 -14.79 -23.87 8.12
C PRO A 170 -13.37 -23.78 7.54
N ALA A 171 -12.65 -24.91 7.43
CA ALA A 171 -11.26 -24.91 6.98
C ALA A 171 -11.12 -24.44 5.52
N GLY A 172 -12.04 -24.87 4.64
CA GLY A 172 -12.11 -24.46 3.24
C GLY A 172 -12.37 -22.96 3.09
N LEU A 173 -13.32 -22.42 3.85
CA LEU A 173 -13.56 -20.98 3.91
C LEU A 173 -12.28 -20.21 4.26
N ILE A 174 -11.61 -20.56 5.36
CA ILE A 174 -10.41 -19.85 5.83
C ILE A 174 -9.29 -19.91 4.79
N ALA A 175 -9.02 -21.10 4.24
CA ALA A 175 -7.94 -21.30 3.29
C ALA A 175 -8.16 -20.52 1.99
N ASN A 176 -9.38 -20.51 1.45
CA ASN A 176 -9.72 -19.78 0.24
C ASN A 176 -9.80 -18.26 0.49
N VAL A 177 -10.26 -17.82 1.66
CA VAL A 177 -10.23 -16.38 2.06
C VAL A 177 -8.79 -15.88 2.06
N ILE A 178 -7.86 -16.62 2.66
CA ILE A 178 -6.45 -16.23 2.68
C ILE A 178 -5.94 -16.13 1.25
N LEU A 179 -6.14 -17.17 0.44
CA LEU A 179 -5.67 -17.21 -0.95
C LEU A 179 -6.21 -16.05 -1.79
N ALA A 180 -7.51 -15.75 -1.68
CA ALA A 180 -8.15 -14.66 -2.41
C ALA A 180 -7.64 -13.26 -2.00
N ASN A 181 -7.01 -13.13 -0.82
CA ASN A 181 -6.47 -11.87 -0.30
C ASN A 181 -4.94 -11.75 -0.41
N MET A 182 -4.23 -12.84 -0.75
CA MET A 182 -2.76 -12.82 -0.92
C MET A 182 -2.28 -11.79 -1.95
N PRO A 183 -2.90 -11.68 -3.15
CA PRO A 183 -2.52 -10.66 -4.14
C PRO A 183 -2.61 -9.22 -3.61
N GLN A 184 -3.65 -8.91 -2.84
CA GLN A 184 -3.92 -7.60 -2.24
C GLN A 184 -2.89 -7.31 -1.14
N MET A 185 -2.49 -8.31 -0.36
CA MET A 185 -1.40 -8.15 0.60
C MET A 185 -0.09 -7.77 -0.10
N ILE A 186 0.26 -8.45 -1.19
CA ILE A 186 1.46 -8.14 -2.00
C ILE A 186 1.39 -6.71 -2.52
N LEU A 187 0.24 -6.29 -3.08
CA LEU A 187 0.03 -4.94 -3.59
C LEU A 187 0.18 -3.87 -2.50
N SER A 188 -0.30 -4.14 -1.28
CA SER A 188 -0.16 -3.25 -0.12
C SER A 188 1.31 -3.03 0.27
N VAL A 189 2.11 -4.10 0.26
CA VAL A 189 3.55 -4.02 0.53
C VAL A 189 4.24 -3.18 -0.54
N VAL A 190 3.94 -3.43 -1.82
CA VAL A 190 4.48 -2.62 -2.94
C VAL A 190 4.13 -1.14 -2.78
N TYR A 191 2.89 -0.82 -2.37
CA TYR A 191 2.47 0.56 -2.11
C TYR A 191 3.30 1.25 -1.02
N ILE A 192 3.49 0.63 0.15
CA ILE A 192 4.26 1.22 1.26
C ILE A 192 5.71 1.50 0.84
N LEU A 193 6.31 0.56 0.12
CA LEU A 193 7.71 0.65 -0.30
C LEU A 193 7.90 1.71 -1.37
N TYR A 194 7.01 1.75 -2.35
CA TYR A 194 7.04 2.79 -3.37
C TYR A 194 6.75 4.18 -2.78
N ASN A 195 5.79 4.28 -1.84
CA ASN A 195 5.54 5.52 -1.09
C ASN A 195 6.81 5.99 -0.36
N THR A 196 7.54 5.06 0.26
CA THR A 196 8.79 5.37 0.96
C THR A 196 9.88 5.83 0.00
N MET A 197 10.09 5.11 -1.11
CA MET A 197 11.07 5.48 -2.14
C MET A 197 10.78 6.88 -2.72
N LEU A 198 9.53 7.14 -3.08
CA LEU A 198 9.12 8.44 -3.61
C LEU A 198 9.28 9.56 -2.58
N SER A 199 9.03 9.27 -1.29
CA SER A 199 9.23 10.23 -0.21
C SER A 199 10.70 10.62 -0.09
N THR A 200 11.61 9.64 -0.10
CA THR A 200 13.07 9.88 -0.07
C THR A 200 13.51 10.72 -1.26
N PHE A 201 13.06 10.41 -2.49
CA PHE A 201 13.42 11.19 -3.67
C PHE A 201 12.92 12.63 -3.62
N LEU A 202 11.69 12.85 -3.16
CA LEU A 202 11.13 14.19 -3.05
C LEU A 202 11.80 15.00 -1.94
N PHE A 203 12.14 14.35 -0.83
CA PHE A 203 12.87 14.98 0.26
C PHE A 203 14.27 15.40 -0.17
N GLN A 204 15.01 14.49 -0.84
CA GLN A 204 16.32 14.80 -1.40
C GLN A 204 16.26 15.94 -2.43
N ARG A 205 15.26 15.92 -3.32
CA ARG A 205 15.06 16.99 -4.32
C ARG A 205 14.68 18.32 -3.69
N GLU A 206 13.95 18.31 -2.59
CA GLU A 206 13.61 19.53 -1.88
C GLU A 206 14.82 20.13 -1.19
N PHE A 207 15.59 19.28 -0.50
CA PHE A 207 16.81 19.63 0.21
C PHE A 207 17.89 20.12 -0.77
N SER A 208 18.07 19.50 -1.94
CA SER A 208 19.03 19.96 -2.97
C SER A 208 18.66 21.31 -3.58
N ARG A 209 17.37 21.59 -3.75
CA ARG A 209 16.89 22.88 -4.30
C ARG A 209 17.17 24.08 -3.39
N MET A 210 17.40 23.87 -2.10
CA MET A 210 17.84 24.94 -1.20
C MET A 210 19.29 25.35 -1.47
N CYS A 211 20.06 24.54 -2.21
CA CYS A 211 21.44 24.85 -2.61
C CYS A 211 21.53 25.83 -3.79
N GLU A 212 20.44 26.02 -4.53
CA GLU A 212 20.37 26.98 -5.62
C GLU A 212 20.26 28.40 -5.05
N SER A 213 21.24 29.27 -5.31
CA SER A 213 21.29 30.65 -4.80
C SER A 213 20.07 31.51 -5.17
N LYS A 214 19.32 31.12 -6.21
CA LYS A 214 18.09 31.81 -6.66
C LYS A 214 16.82 31.27 -6.00
N ARG A 215 16.90 30.24 -5.16
CA ARG A 215 15.74 29.57 -4.56
C ARG A 215 15.82 29.50 -3.04
N ARG A 216 15.20 30.48 -2.38
CA ARG A 216 14.92 30.42 -0.95
C ARG A 216 13.59 29.71 -0.69
N LYS A 217 13.49 28.93 0.39
CA LYS A 217 12.27 28.22 0.77
C LYS A 217 11.99 28.32 2.26
N PRO A 218 10.71 28.48 2.67
CA PRO A 218 10.35 28.42 4.08
C PRO A 218 10.53 26.99 4.62
N LEU A 219 10.84 26.89 5.92
CA LEU A 219 10.95 25.62 6.61
C LEU A 219 9.61 24.90 6.72
N ARG A 220 9.68 23.56 6.77
CA ARG A 220 8.54 22.71 7.14
C ARG A 220 8.63 22.34 8.61
N VAL A 221 7.58 22.65 9.34
CA VAL A 221 7.48 22.39 10.77
C VAL A 221 6.12 21.76 11.08
N SER A 222 6.01 21.07 12.23
CA SER A 222 4.73 20.48 12.65
C SER A 222 3.69 21.55 12.98
N GLU A 223 4.12 22.66 13.58
CA GLU A 223 3.28 23.79 13.97
C GLU A 223 3.83 25.06 13.29
N PRO A 224 3.29 25.43 12.12
CA PRO A 224 3.82 26.56 11.35
C PRO A 224 3.44 27.90 11.94
N VAL A 225 4.39 28.83 11.93
CA VAL A 225 4.18 30.25 12.25
C VAL A 225 4.44 31.10 11.00
N GLY A 226 3.51 32.00 10.68
CA GLY A 226 3.65 32.92 9.54
C GLY A 226 3.72 32.22 8.19
N ILE A 227 4.84 32.40 7.46
CA ILE A 227 5.05 31.86 6.10
C ILE A 227 5.60 30.42 6.07
N GLN A 228 5.85 29.82 7.24
CA GLN A 228 6.28 28.43 7.36
C GLN A 228 5.21 27.47 6.83
N ARG A 229 5.63 26.28 6.42
CA ARG A 229 4.72 25.27 5.88
C ARG A 229 4.50 24.17 6.91
N SER A 230 3.26 23.74 7.09
CA SER A 230 3.02 22.52 7.87
C SER A 230 3.64 21.31 7.16
N SER A 231 4.07 20.32 7.92
CA SER A 231 4.26 18.98 7.36
C SER A 231 2.95 18.50 6.72
N TYR A 232 3.07 17.75 5.62
CA TYR A 232 1.90 17.18 4.97
C TYR A 232 1.30 16.09 5.87
N SER A 233 -0.03 16.08 6.03
CA SER A 233 -0.74 14.99 6.72
C SER A 233 -0.62 13.64 5.99
N ILE A 234 -0.18 13.67 4.73
CA ILE A 234 0.18 12.53 3.90
C ILE A 234 1.68 12.64 3.66
N SER A 235 2.46 11.58 3.89
CA SER A 235 3.92 11.46 3.68
C SER A 235 4.48 12.14 2.42
N LEU A 236 3.66 12.39 1.40
CA LEU A 236 4.00 12.97 0.11
C LEU A 236 3.16 14.23 -0.17
N PRO A 237 3.70 15.20 -0.96
CA PRO A 237 2.89 16.26 -1.53
C PRO A 237 1.68 15.69 -2.29
N LEU A 238 0.49 16.29 -2.13
CA LEU A 238 -0.78 15.79 -2.68
C LEU A 238 -0.73 15.46 -4.18
N ARG A 239 0.03 16.22 -4.97
CA ARG A 239 0.26 15.96 -6.42
C ARG A 239 0.89 14.60 -6.74
N TYR A 240 1.57 13.98 -5.78
CA TYR A 240 2.15 12.64 -5.90
C TYR A 240 1.39 11.63 -5.03
N GLY A 241 0.95 12.04 -3.84
CA GLY A 241 0.21 11.17 -2.92
C GLY A 241 -1.18 10.77 -3.43
N ILE A 242 -1.92 11.69 -4.07
CA ILE A 242 -3.26 11.40 -4.60
C ILE A 242 -3.18 10.41 -5.77
N PRO A 243 -2.37 10.63 -6.84
CA PRO A 243 -2.27 9.66 -7.92
C PRO A 243 -1.81 8.29 -7.45
N LEU A 244 -0.83 8.22 -6.53
CA LEU A 244 -0.33 6.96 -5.99
C LEU A 244 -1.41 6.20 -5.20
N SER A 245 -2.14 6.90 -4.34
CA SER A 245 -3.19 6.27 -3.53
C SER A 245 -4.38 5.87 -4.39
N ALA A 246 -4.75 6.68 -5.38
CA ALA A 246 -5.80 6.37 -6.34
C ALA A 246 -5.45 5.16 -7.21
N SER A 247 -4.23 5.11 -7.77
CA SER A 247 -3.78 3.96 -8.57
C SER A 247 -3.70 2.68 -7.75
N SER A 248 -3.25 2.77 -6.49
CA SER A 248 -3.23 1.63 -5.57
C SER A 248 -4.65 1.14 -5.26
N THR A 249 -5.58 2.04 -4.91
CA THR A 249 -6.98 1.69 -4.64
C THR A 249 -7.64 1.02 -5.84
N LEU A 250 -7.41 1.58 -7.04
CA LEU A 250 -7.93 1.02 -8.29
C LEU A 250 -7.37 -0.39 -8.53
N MET A 251 -6.06 -0.59 -8.35
CA MET A 251 -5.46 -1.91 -8.51
C MET A 251 -5.97 -2.91 -7.48
N HIS A 252 -6.14 -2.50 -6.22
CA HIS A 252 -6.75 -3.35 -5.18
C HIS A 252 -8.15 -3.80 -5.58
N TRP A 253 -8.94 -2.88 -6.11
CA TRP A 253 -10.27 -3.20 -6.62
C TRP A 253 -10.20 -4.16 -7.82
N VAL A 254 -9.41 -3.88 -8.86
CA VAL A 254 -9.27 -4.75 -10.04
C VAL A 254 -8.79 -6.15 -9.66
N VAL A 255 -7.80 -6.26 -8.77
CA VAL A 255 -7.27 -7.53 -8.26
C VAL A 255 -8.33 -8.29 -7.46
N SER A 256 -9.17 -7.59 -6.68
CA SER A 256 -10.30 -8.25 -5.99
C SER A 256 -11.33 -8.83 -6.95
N GLN A 257 -11.42 -8.32 -8.18
CA GLN A 257 -12.29 -8.88 -9.21
C GLN A 257 -11.59 -9.98 -10.03
N SER A 258 -10.25 -10.09 -9.97
CA SER A 258 -9.49 -11.10 -10.69
C SER A 258 -9.44 -12.44 -9.97
N LEU A 259 -9.29 -12.43 -8.64
CA LEU A 259 -9.34 -13.60 -7.76
C LEU A 259 -10.17 -13.25 -6.52
N PHE A 260 -11.28 -13.96 -6.32
CA PHE A 260 -12.22 -13.70 -5.23
C PHE A 260 -12.71 -14.99 -4.59
N LEU A 261 -13.17 -14.91 -3.35
CA LEU A 261 -13.81 -16.03 -2.67
C LEU A 261 -15.20 -16.28 -3.29
N ALA A 262 -15.53 -17.55 -3.54
CA ALA A 262 -16.82 -17.99 -4.00
C ALA A 262 -17.29 -19.20 -3.17
N ARG A 263 -18.48 -19.09 -2.58
CA ARG A 263 -19.14 -20.22 -1.91
C ARG A 263 -20.26 -20.75 -2.79
N VAL A 264 -20.19 -22.04 -3.12
CA VAL A 264 -21.26 -22.74 -3.83
C VAL A 264 -22.14 -23.43 -2.79
N ARG A 265 -23.40 -23.05 -2.76
CA ARG A 265 -24.42 -23.62 -1.86
C ARG A 265 -25.17 -24.72 -2.61
N ALA A 266 -25.13 -25.94 -2.09
CA ALA A 266 -26.00 -27.02 -2.52
C ALA A 266 -27.28 -26.98 -1.68
N VAL A 267 -28.42 -27.15 -2.33
CA VAL A 267 -29.75 -27.08 -1.70
C VAL A 267 -30.49 -28.37 -2.03
N GLN A 268 -31.10 -28.97 -1.02
CA GLN A 268 -31.91 -30.18 -1.17
C GLN A 268 -33.26 -29.86 -1.83
N PRO A 269 -33.99 -30.86 -2.35
CA PRO A 269 -35.30 -30.64 -2.97
C PRO A 269 -36.35 -29.99 -2.05
N ASP A 270 -36.19 -30.13 -0.73
CA ASP A 270 -37.03 -29.50 0.29
C ASP A 270 -36.65 -28.04 0.58
N GLY A 271 -35.63 -27.50 -0.10
CA GLY A 271 -35.11 -26.15 0.10
C GLY A 271 -34.13 -26.01 1.27
N SER A 272 -33.85 -27.10 1.99
CA SER A 272 -32.88 -27.10 3.09
C SER A 272 -31.43 -27.09 2.58
N ASP A 273 -30.52 -26.60 3.42
CA ASP A 273 -29.09 -26.57 3.12
C ASP A 273 -28.49 -27.97 3.07
N ASP A 274 -27.82 -28.29 1.96
CA ASP A 274 -26.95 -29.46 1.89
C ASP A 274 -25.53 -29.04 2.30
N GLU A 275 -25.22 -29.17 3.59
CA GLU A 275 -23.92 -28.81 4.13
C GLU A 275 -22.78 -29.72 3.63
N VAL A 276 -23.10 -30.94 3.17
CA VAL A 276 -22.10 -31.93 2.70
C VAL A 276 -21.62 -31.57 1.30
N ASN A 277 -22.54 -31.16 0.43
CA ASN A 277 -22.25 -30.80 -0.96
C ASN A 277 -22.00 -29.30 -1.17
N SER A 278 -22.23 -28.47 -0.15
CA SER A 278 -21.82 -27.06 -0.17
C SER A 278 -20.33 -26.91 0.05
N PHE A 279 -19.67 -26.05 -0.72
CA PHE A 279 -18.23 -25.85 -0.60
C PHE A 279 -17.78 -24.40 -0.87
N SER A 280 -16.66 -24.04 -0.25
CA SER A 280 -15.96 -22.78 -0.51
C SER A 280 -14.78 -23.01 -1.45
N THR A 281 -14.61 -22.11 -2.42
CA THR A 281 -13.51 -22.12 -3.39
C THR A 281 -13.15 -20.69 -3.78
N CYS A 282 -12.11 -20.49 -4.60
CA CYS A 282 -11.87 -19.21 -5.25
C CYS A 282 -12.52 -19.20 -6.66
N GLY A 283 -13.14 -18.08 -7.03
CA GLY A 283 -13.47 -17.74 -8.41
C GLY A 283 -12.36 -16.89 -9.02
N HIS A 284 -12.19 -16.95 -10.33
CA HIS A 284 -11.34 -16.03 -11.07
C HIS A 284 -12.06 -15.45 -12.27
N SER A 285 -11.85 -14.18 -12.62
CA SER A 285 -12.39 -13.61 -13.86
C SER A 285 -11.26 -13.46 -14.89
N PRO A 286 -11.30 -14.16 -16.04
CA PRO A 286 -10.25 -14.07 -17.05
C PRO A 286 -10.02 -12.63 -17.55
N ILE A 287 -11.09 -11.85 -17.70
CA ILE A 287 -10.96 -10.46 -18.12
C ILE A 287 -10.33 -9.59 -17.02
N ALA A 288 -10.72 -9.79 -15.76
CA ALA A 288 -10.13 -9.05 -14.65
C ALA A 288 -8.67 -9.47 -14.39
N LEU A 289 -8.30 -10.74 -14.59
CA LEU A 289 -6.91 -11.21 -14.58
C LEU A 289 -6.08 -10.53 -15.67
N PHE A 290 -6.62 -10.40 -16.87
CA PHE A 290 -5.94 -9.69 -17.95
C PHE A 290 -5.77 -8.20 -17.65
N SER A 291 -6.83 -7.54 -17.14
CA SER A 291 -6.78 -6.13 -16.74
C SER A 291 -5.83 -5.88 -15.57
N SER A 292 -5.83 -6.74 -14.54
CA SER A 292 -4.92 -6.64 -13.40
C SER A 292 -3.47 -6.82 -13.82
N MET A 293 -3.20 -7.79 -14.70
CA MET A 293 -1.85 -8.03 -15.24
C MET A 293 -1.31 -6.80 -15.99
N ILE A 294 -2.12 -6.18 -16.86
CA ILE A 294 -1.74 -4.94 -17.56
C ILE A 294 -1.47 -3.82 -16.56
N GLY A 295 -2.36 -3.63 -15.58
CA GLY A 295 -2.22 -2.59 -14.55
C GLY A 295 -0.94 -2.76 -13.73
N THR A 296 -0.63 -3.99 -13.29
CA THR A 296 0.57 -4.32 -12.53
C THR A 296 1.84 -4.07 -13.37
N ILE A 297 1.85 -4.49 -14.64
CA ILE A 297 2.97 -4.24 -15.56
C ILE A 297 3.18 -2.73 -15.76
N ALA A 298 2.10 -1.97 -15.97
CA ALA A 298 2.19 -0.52 -16.15
C ALA A 298 2.79 0.18 -14.92
N ILE A 299 2.37 -0.21 -13.70
CA ILE A 299 2.95 0.30 -12.46
C ILE A 299 4.42 -0.07 -12.36
N MET A 300 4.79 -1.31 -12.64
CA MET A 300 6.19 -1.76 -12.62
C MET A 300 7.06 -0.96 -13.61
N LEU A 301 6.57 -0.67 -14.82
CA LEU A 301 7.27 0.15 -15.80
C LEU A 301 7.45 1.60 -15.31
N VAL A 302 6.45 2.18 -14.65
CA VAL A 302 6.56 3.51 -14.03
C VAL A 302 7.62 3.52 -12.93
N ILE A 303 7.61 2.49 -12.06
CA ILE A 303 8.60 2.34 -10.98
C ILE A 303 10.02 2.24 -11.56
N ILE A 304 10.23 1.37 -12.54
CA ILE A 304 11.52 1.21 -13.21
C ILE A 304 11.94 2.51 -13.91
N GLY A 305 11.04 3.15 -14.65
CA GLY A 305 11.31 4.41 -15.34
C GLY A 305 11.70 5.55 -14.40
N LEU A 306 11.08 5.60 -13.21
CA LEU A 306 11.48 6.55 -12.15
C LEU A 306 12.82 6.18 -11.52
N GLY A 307 13.09 4.88 -11.31
CA GLY A 307 14.37 4.38 -10.79
C GLY A 307 15.55 4.64 -11.75
N LEU A 308 15.30 4.65 -13.06
CA LEU A 308 16.30 4.97 -14.08
C LEU A 308 16.60 6.48 -14.20
N ARG A 309 15.80 7.36 -13.57
CA ARG A 309 16.08 8.80 -13.59
C ARG A 309 17.34 9.09 -12.80
N ARG A 310 18.36 9.61 -13.49
CA ARG A 310 19.60 10.07 -12.85
C ARG A 310 19.33 11.31 -12.01
N TYR A 311 19.91 11.31 -10.81
CA TYR A 311 19.96 12.46 -9.94
C TYR A 311 20.95 13.49 -10.51
N ASP A 312 20.61 14.77 -10.42
CA ASP A 312 21.36 15.90 -11.00
C ASP A 312 22.75 16.11 -10.37
N GLY A 313 23.00 15.50 -9.22
CA GLY A 313 24.31 15.52 -8.57
C GLY A 313 24.63 16.87 -7.90
N THR A 314 23.68 17.80 -7.84
CA THR A 314 23.88 19.15 -7.29
C THR A 314 24.39 19.11 -5.85
N MET A 315 24.04 18.07 -5.09
CA MET A 315 24.46 17.88 -3.72
C MET A 315 24.46 16.39 -3.37
N ARG A 316 25.44 15.92 -2.59
CA ARG A 316 25.47 14.52 -2.10
C ARG A 316 24.16 14.16 -1.39
N MET A 317 23.77 12.89 -1.49
CA MET A 317 22.55 12.38 -0.86
C MET A 317 22.72 12.32 0.66
N MET A 318 22.39 13.43 1.32
CA MET A 318 22.51 13.58 2.77
C MET A 318 21.23 14.12 3.41
N SER A 319 20.15 14.30 2.63
CA SER A 319 18.93 14.94 3.10
C SER A 319 18.35 14.28 4.33
N THR A 320 18.40 12.95 4.44
CA THR A 320 17.85 12.20 5.58
C THR A 320 18.80 12.10 6.76
N ASN A 321 20.08 12.42 6.60
CA ASN A 321 21.07 12.24 7.66
C ASN A 321 20.99 13.40 8.67
N SER A 322 20.60 13.11 9.92
CA SER A 322 20.48 14.11 10.99
C SER A 322 21.76 14.89 11.28
N LEU A 323 22.96 14.28 11.16
CA LEU A 323 24.23 15.00 11.32
C LEU A 323 24.44 15.99 10.18
N ALA A 324 24.16 15.56 8.94
CA ALA A 324 24.29 16.43 7.77
C ALA A 324 23.28 17.59 7.81
N ILE A 325 22.03 17.31 8.22
CA ILE A 325 21.02 18.34 8.46
C ILE A 325 21.51 19.30 9.54
N SER A 326 21.99 18.80 10.68
CA SER A 326 22.45 19.64 11.78
C SER A 326 23.63 20.52 11.40
N ALA A 327 24.59 20.00 10.63
CA ALA A 327 25.72 20.75 10.10
C ALA A 327 25.27 21.83 9.10
N ALA A 328 24.16 21.62 8.41
CA ALA A 328 23.61 22.60 7.50
C ALA A 328 22.80 23.70 8.23
N CYS A 329 22.36 23.45 9.46
CA CYS A 329 21.56 24.36 10.29
C CYS A 329 22.39 25.35 11.10
N HIS A 330 23.45 25.92 10.52
CA HIS A 330 24.15 27.07 11.09
C HIS A 330 23.57 28.37 10.55
N VAL A 331 23.37 29.35 11.44
CA VAL A 331 22.76 30.65 11.13
C VAL A 331 23.76 31.77 11.35
N LEU A 332 23.66 32.82 10.54
CA LEU A 332 24.40 34.06 10.78
C LEU A 332 23.95 34.67 12.12
N PRO A 333 24.83 35.41 12.83
CA PRO A 333 24.47 36.06 14.09
C PRO A 333 23.22 36.96 13.98
N GLU A 334 23.06 37.62 12.85
CA GLU A 334 21.91 38.48 12.50
C GLU A 334 20.60 37.71 12.30
N ASP A 335 20.65 36.44 11.89
CA ASP A 335 19.48 35.61 11.60
C ASP A 335 19.02 34.77 12.81
N ARG A 336 19.72 34.87 13.95
CA ARG A 336 19.52 33.97 15.09
C ARG A 336 18.16 34.10 15.76
N GLU A 337 17.60 35.31 15.76
CA GLU A 337 16.37 35.62 16.48
C GLU A 337 15.11 35.29 15.65
N ASN A 338 15.09 35.64 14.36
CA ASN A 338 13.91 35.52 13.50
C ASN A 338 14.15 34.78 12.17
N GLY A 339 15.38 34.33 11.88
CA GLY A 339 15.73 33.72 10.58
C GLY A 339 14.96 32.45 10.27
N TYR A 340 14.53 31.69 11.30
CA TYR A 340 13.72 30.48 11.12
C TYR A 340 12.30 30.76 10.59
N LEU A 341 11.82 32.01 10.68
CA LEU A 341 10.53 32.44 10.14
C LEU A 341 10.62 32.84 8.66
N LEU A 342 11.83 33.06 8.13
CA LEU A 342 12.07 33.54 6.77
C LEU A 342 12.45 32.40 5.81
N PRO A 343 12.37 32.63 4.48
CA PRO A 343 12.82 31.63 3.51
C PRO A 343 14.33 31.42 3.57
N VAL A 344 14.77 30.18 3.79
CA VAL A 344 16.17 29.79 3.95
C VAL A 344 16.77 29.24 2.64
N GLN A 345 18.10 29.29 2.55
CA GLN A 345 18.91 28.67 1.48
C GLN A 345 20.19 28.11 2.10
N TRP A 346 20.83 27.14 1.44
CA TRP A 346 22.17 26.69 1.82
C TRP A 346 23.21 27.70 1.36
N GLY A 347 24.21 27.92 2.20
CA GLY A 347 25.37 28.75 1.93
C GLY A 347 26.40 28.57 3.03
N ALA A 348 27.66 28.92 2.76
CA ALA A 348 28.67 29.00 3.81
C ALA A 348 28.41 30.25 4.65
N VAL A 349 28.33 30.08 5.95
CA VAL A 349 28.10 31.16 6.93
C VAL A 349 29.43 31.82 7.29
N GLU A 350 30.52 31.05 7.25
CA GLU A 350 31.89 31.53 7.45
C GLU A 350 32.87 30.68 6.62
N MET A 351 33.91 31.28 6.03
CA MET A 351 34.94 30.55 5.27
C MET A 351 36.28 30.71 5.97
N LYS A 352 36.85 29.63 6.52
CA LYS A 352 38.15 29.66 7.19
C LYS A 352 39.11 28.67 6.54
N GLY A 353 40.17 29.15 5.91
CA GLY A 353 41.18 28.30 5.25
C GLY A 353 40.65 27.45 4.08
N GLY A 354 39.59 27.90 3.39
CA GLY A 354 38.96 27.15 2.29
C GLY A 354 37.92 26.11 2.72
N VAL A 355 37.68 25.95 4.03
CA VAL A 355 36.58 25.14 4.58
C VAL A 355 35.45 26.08 4.98
N GLY A 356 34.29 25.91 4.35
CA GLY A 356 33.05 26.61 4.71
C GLY A 356 32.39 25.96 5.93
N LYS A 357 31.95 26.79 6.87
CA LYS A 357 31.14 26.43 8.03
C LYS A 357 29.66 26.71 7.78
#